data_AF-A0A931EWN0-F1
#
_entry.id   AF-A0A931EWN0-F1
#
_cell.length_a   1.000
_cell.length_b   1.000
_cell.length_c   1.000
_cell.angle_alpha   90.00
_cell.angle_beta   90.00
_cell.angle_gamma   90.00
#
_symmetry.space_group_name_H-M   'P 1'
#
loop_
_entity.id
_entity.type
_entity.pdbx_description
1 polymer ?
#
loop_
_entity_poly.entity_id
_entity_poly.type
_entity_poly.pdbx_seq_one_letter_code
_entity_poly.pdbx_strand_id
1 'polypeptide(L)'
;MATYTTQIQWGGADAEWHDDADLTIVISNRDGVVPQSGMPGTGTQVAWASPQGNGSITFFEDGNRFMGSAQFKGEGPVGYRGLIKH
;
A
#
# COMPACT_ATOMS: atom_id res chain seq x y z
N MET A 1 -2.88 -14.14 0.02
CA MET A 1 -3.10 -12.76 0.47
C MET A 1 -1.97 -11.97 -0.14
N ALA A 2 -2.16 -10.69 -0.46
CA ALA A 2 -1.06 -9.91 -1.01
C ALA A 2 -0.29 -9.27 0.16
N THR A 3 0.97 -9.65 0.32
CA THR A 3 1.90 -9.07 1.30
C THR A 3 2.97 -8.29 0.54
N TYR A 4 3.22 -7.06 0.95
CA TYR A 4 4.16 -6.15 0.31
C TYR A 4 5.22 -5.72 1.31
N THR A 5 6.47 -5.73 0.90
CA THR A 5 7.53 -5.00 1.61
C THR A 5 7.39 -3.53 1.25
N THR A 6 7.29 -2.68 2.27
CA THR A 6 6.91 -1.27 2.07
C THR A 6 8.01 -0.30 2.42
N GLN A 7 7.90 0.88 1.84
CA GLN A 7 8.77 2.01 2.12
C GLN A 7 7.94 3.26 2.25
N ILE A 8 8.42 4.18 3.07
CA ILE A 8 7.81 5.49 3.30
C ILE A 8 8.81 6.61 2.97
N GLN A 9 8.28 7.76 2.57
CA GLN A 9 9.05 8.96 2.26
C GLN A 9 8.49 10.14 3.06
N TRP A 10 9.35 10.78 3.85
CA TRP A 10 9.03 11.97 4.64
C TRP A 10 10.06 13.08 4.37
N GLY A 11 9.66 14.35 4.49
CA GLY A 11 10.54 15.49 4.24
C GLY A 11 10.50 16.08 2.82
N GLY A 12 9.59 15.60 1.97
CA GLY A 12 9.37 16.12 0.61
C GLY A 12 9.64 15.08 -0.48
N ALA A 13 9.38 15.45 -1.74
CA ALA A 13 9.47 14.54 -2.88
C ALA A 13 10.91 14.09 -3.22
N ASP A 14 11.91 14.90 -2.85
CA ASP A 14 13.34 14.62 -3.08
C ASP A 14 14.02 13.90 -1.92
N ALA A 15 13.29 13.58 -0.85
CA ALA A 15 13.82 12.85 0.30
C ALA A 15 14.06 11.35 -0.02
N GLU A 16 14.91 10.70 0.76
CA GLU A 16 15.14 9.26 0.60
C GLU A 16 13.90 8.43 1.01
N TRP A 17 13.79 7.23 0.43
CA TRP A 17 12.80 6.25 0.85
C TRP A 17 13.41 5.37 1.93
N HIS A 18 12.63 5.10 2.97
CA HIS A 18 13.03 4.29 4.10
C HIS A 18 12.16 3.04 4.22
N ASP A 19 12.77 1.91 4.55
CA ASP A 19 12.06 0.65 4.78
C ASP A 19 11.08 0.77 5.95
N ASP A 20 9.92 0.11 5.81
CA ASP A 20 8.85 0.11 6.80
C ASP A 20 8.25 -1.30 6.96
N ALA A 21 7.29 -1.45 7.87
CA ALA A 21 6.58 -2.69 8.10
C ALA A 21 5.88 -3.23 6.84
N ASP A 22 5.80 -4.56 6.73
CA ASP A 22 5.05 -5.17 5.63
C ASP A 22 3.57 -4.78 5.67
N LEU A 23 2.99 -4.57 4.49
CA LEU A 23 1.55 -4.39 4.31
C LEU A 23 0.93 -5.69 3.84
N THR A 24 -0.05 -6.21 4.58
CA THR A 24 -0.87 -7.35 4.13
C THR A 24 -2.30 -6.90 3.90
N ILE A 25 -2.82 -7.10 2.69
CA ILE A 25 -4.19 -6.71 2.31
C ILE A 25 -4.91 -7.91 1.68
N VAL A 26 -6.17 -8.08 2.07
CA VAL A 26 -7.15 -8.92 1.38
C VAL A 26 -8.47 -8.17 1.35
N ILE A 27 -9.05 -8.03 0.16
CA ILE A 27 -10.36 -7.42 -0.05
C ILE A 27 -11.13 -8.30 -1.02
N SER A 28 -12.14 -8.98 -0.50
CA SER A 28 -13.01 -9.86 -1.26
C SER A 28 -14.47 -9.56 -0.93
N ASN A 29 -15.31 -9.47 -1.95
CA ASN A 29 -16.77 -9.38 -1.81
C ASN A 29 -17.46 -10.38 -2.76
N ARG A 30 -18.35 -9.92 -3.65
CA ARG A 30 -18.80 -10.69 -4.81
C ARG A 30 -17.63 -11.16 -5.69
N ASP A 31 -16.56 -10.36 -5.77
CA ASP A 31 -15.34 -10.64 -6.52
C ASP A 31 -14.09 -10.35 -5.67
N GLY A 32 -12.91 -10.81 -6.10
CA GLY A 32 -11.64 -10.52 -5.45
C GLY A 32 -11.08 -9.17 -5.92
N VAL A 33 -11.06 -8.16 -5.05
CA VAL A 33 -10.45 -6.84 -5.35
C VAL A 33 -8.94 -6.91 -5.08
N VAL A 34 -8.57 -7.38 -3.89
CA VAL A 34 -7.22 -7.82 -3.54
C VAL A 34 -7.38 -9.26 -3.08
N PRO A 35 -7.25 -10.25 -3.99
CA PRO A 35 -7.70 -11.60 -3.71
C PRO A 35 -6.84 -12.32 -2.66
N GLN A 36 -7.43 -13.29 -1.98
CA GLN A 36 -6.69 -14.15 -1.05
C GLN A 36 -5.67 -15.05 -1.76
N SER A 37 -5.81 -15.30 -3.06
CA SER A 37 -4.81 -15.99 -3.88
C SER A 37 -4.67 -15.23 -5.19
N GLY A 38 -3.45 -14.79 -5.52
CA GLY A 38 -3.17 -13.92 -6.66
C GLY A 38 -2.93 -12.46 -6.28
N MET A 39 -2.83 -11.61 -7.29
CA MET A 39 -2.52 -10.17 -7.16
C MET A 39 -3.67 -9.32 -7.71
N PRO A 40 -3.87 -8.10 -7.18
CA PRO A 40 -4.81 -7.16 -7.76
C PRO A 40 -4.36 -6.74 -9.17
N GLY A 41 -5.30 -6.52 -10.08
CA GLY A 41 -4.98 -6.03 -11.42
C GLY A 41 -4.43 -4.60 -11.40
N THR A 42 -3.64 -4.25 -12.41
CA THR A 42 -3.15 -2.87 -12.63
C THR A 42 -4.32 -1.87 -12.60
N GLY A 43 -4.15 -0.76 -11.88
CA GLY A 43 -5.16 0.29 -11.72
C GLY A 43 -6.14 0.06 -10.58
N THR A 44 -6.09 -1.08 -9.89
CA THR A 44 -6.85 -1.28 -8.64
C THR A 44 -6.46 -0.21 -7.63
N GLN A 45 -7.45 0.42 -6.99
CA GLN A 45 -7.23 1.44 -5.96
C GLN A 45 -7.81 0.96 -4.63
N VAL A 46 -7.06 1.18 -3.55
CA VAL A 46 -7.48 0.85 -2.19
C VAL A 46 -7.24 2.06 -1.31
N ALA A 47 -8.26 2.45 -0.56
CA ALA A 47 -8.15 3.43 0.50
C ALA A 47 -8.69 2.85 1.82
N TRP A 48 -8.04 3.20 2.92
CA TRP A 48 -8.45 2.81 4.26
C TRP A 48 -8.38 4.00 5.22
N ALA A 49 -9.19 3.97 6.26
CA ALA A 49 -9.16 4.93 7.35
C ALA A 49 -9.55 4.25 8.67
N SER A 50 -8.79 4.54 9.72
CA SER A 50 -9.01 4.01 11.07
C SER A 50 -8.43 4.96 12.11
N PRO A 51 -8.70 4.76 13.41
CA PRO A 51 -8.00 5.47 14.48
C PRO A 51 -6.48 5.24 14.52
N GLN A 52 -5.96 4.24 13.81
CA GLN A 52 -4.52 3.95 13.72
C GLN A 52 -3.86 4.63 12.51
N GLY A 53 -4.63 5.33 11.67
CA GLY A 53 -4.13 5.96 10.46
C GLY A 53 -5.01 5.69 9.23
N ASN A 54 -4.60 6.26 8.11
CA ASN A 54 -5.26 6.16 6.83
C ASN A 54 -4.25 6.02 5.69
N GLY A 55 -4.71 5.63 4.52
CA GLY A 55 -3.89 5.60 3.31
C GLY A 55 -4.71 5.37 2.06
N SER A 56 -4.10 5.69 0.91
CA SER A 56 -4.69 5.53 -0.41
C SER A 56 -3.59 5.13 -1.38
N ILE A 57 -3.74 3.96 -2.00
CA ILE A 57 -2.74 3.36 -2.90
C ILE A 57 -3.37 2.94 -4.23
N THR A 58 -2.56 2.96 -5.27
CA THR A 58 -2.87 2.39 -6.59
C THR A 58 -1.89 1.28 -6.91
N PHE A 59 -2.40 0.14 -7.37
CA PHE A 59 -1.59 -0.99 -7.80
C PHE A 59 -1.17 -0.85 -9.28
N PHE A 60 0.07 -1.23 -9.57
CA PHE A 60 0.68 -1.21 -10.90
C PHE A 60 1.34 -2.56 -11.19
N GLU A 61 1.69 -2.80 -12.46
CA GLU A 61 2.45 -3.97 -12.89
C GLU A 61 1.81 -5.28 -12.41
N ASP A 62 0.49 -5.36 -12.59
CA ASP A 62 -0.38 -6.47 -12.20
C ASP A 62 -0.26 -6.84 -10.72
N GLY A 63 -0.17 -5.79 -9.91
CA GLY A 63 -0.13 -5.89 -8.45
C GLY A 63 1.24 -6.22 -7.90
N ASN A 64 2.29 -6.26 -8.72
CA ASN A 64 3.67 -6.42 -8.24
C ASN A 64 4.16 -5.20 -7.44
N ARG A 65 3.57 -4.01 -7.66
CA ARG A 65 3.87 -2.82 -6.86
C ARG A 65 2.65 -1.95 -6.63
N PHE A 66 2.71 -1.13 -5.59
CA PHE A 66 1.77 -0.02 -5.40
C PHE A 66 2.50 1.28 -5.06
N MET A 67 1.84 2.40 -5.30
CA MET A 67 2.26 3.73 -4.84
C MET A 67 1.07 4.54 -4.36
N GLY A 68 1.31 5.47 -3.44
CA GLY A 68 0.29 6.33 -2.87
C GLY A 68 0.81 7.12 -1.68
N SER A 69 -0.08 7.35 -0.71
CA SER A 69 0.25 8.01 0.55
C SER A 69 -0.37 7.28 1.73
N ALA A 70 0.23 7.49 2.90
CA ALA A 70 -0.30 7.04 4.17
C ALA A 70 -0.09 8.11 5.24
N GLN A 71 -0.85 8.02 6.33
CA GLN A 71 -0.61 8.74 7.56
C GLN A 71 -0.85 7.79 8.72
N PHE A 72 0.19 7.50 9.49
CA PHE A 72 0.12 6.65 10.66
C PHE A 72 -0.21 7.45 11.92
N LYS A 73 -0.67 6.75 12.96
CA LYS A 73 -1.12 7.38 14.20
C LYS A 73 -0.01 8.21 14.86
N GLY A 74 -0.27 9.51 15.01
CA GLY A 74 0.68 10.43 15.63
C GLY A 74 1.75 10.96 14.69
N GLU A 75 1.69 10.61 13.41
CA GLU A 75 2.66 11.01 12.38
C GLU A 75 2.04 11.96 11.34
N GLY A 76 2.91 12.64 10.60
CA GLY A 76 2.54 13.41 9.42
C GLY A 76 2.27 12.51 8.20
N PRO A 77 1.74 13.07 7.11
CA PRO A 77 1.56 12.33 5.87
C PRO A 77 2.92 11.95 5.26
N VAL A 78 2.99 10.74 4.71
CA VAL A 78 4.16 10.19 4.01
C VAL A 78 3.79 9.71 2.62
N GLY A 79 4.76 9.77 1.70
CA GLY A 79 4.70 8.97 0.48
C GLY A 79 4.77 7.50 0.86
N TYR A 80 4.01 6.64 0.19
CA TYR A 80 3.93 5.22 0.52
C TYR A 80 4.02 4.35 -0.72
N ARG A 81 4.91 3.36 -0.70
CA ARG A 81 5.06 2.41 -1.81
C ARG A 81 5.35 1.01 -1.28
N GLY A 82 5.09 0.02 -2.11
CA GLY A 82 5.45 -1.36 -1.78
C GLY A 82 5.69 -2.21 -3.00
N LEU A 83 6.51 -3.24 -2.81
CA LEU A 83 6.80 -4.31 -3.77
C LEU A 83 6.29 -5.63 -3.21
N ILE A 84 5.72 -6.48 -4.06
CA ILE A 84 5.19 -7.78 -3.65
C ILE A 84 6.30 -8.60 -2.96
N LYS A 85 5.94 -9.25 -1.86
CA LYS A 85 6.83 -10.15 -1.11
C LYS A 85 6.65 -11.57 -1.64
N HIS A 86 7.74 -12.15 -2.16
CA HIS A 86 7.80 -13.53 -2.64
C HIS A 86 7.98 -14.53 -1.50
#